data_AF-A0A9W9EC55-F1
#
_entry.id   AF-A0A9W9EC55-F1
#
_cell.length_a   1.000
_cell.length_b   1.000
_cell.length_c   1.000
_cell.angle_alpha   90.00
_cell.angle_beta   90.00
_cell.angle_gamma   90.00
#
_symmetry.space_group_name_H-M   'P 1'
#
loop_
_entity.id
_entity.type
_entity.pdbx_description
1 polymer ?
#
loop_
_entity_poly.entity_id
_entity_poly.type
_entity_poly.pdbx_seq_one_letter_code
_entity_poly.pdbx_strand_id
1 'polypeptide(L)'
;MQASASTSDYTTLHIPPQFPVFGRAAGVCHQCKRAKTRCDRALPACNRCLLKKTRCVYGRQISTNNSAGGLCSGEGEDVMPSKHTRACCIAKVPLDMCYKLVGMISVALLSGVDDAEQEASLLRMTLKSAGLTATSIVQTYKDTIHSWFPIMTDDQIDQLVEYYAWGQCRGIDGMLLLSMALISQPPCENCGLTMHSNLYKAVKQSFLLLQTTAKPYLKVLQIGLLLSLFEYGHGLDRESELTIAGCAVICKLNNMDSVAESKDDTGIGIDGICRKAVIIMDCLVKLPKYSKDEQTPSDSGSNLVTADAQLDDKKIKESCGSSSNFEMLFQVAGIVREATQYIKDEKTSKSSPNSYLAVESRLRNLCYALIQAAGPNSLVFCDSIALALSFLFELNTFHLTKSQESVSAADRLAIESSRRMAVDICKSMNEIVPRKGVKGLSLIGLSTTCRAAQLLARNTPSLCGEGMFTIPDLEALDRAQHEFTQRWRVGATYKESEV
;
A
#
# COMPACT_ATOMS: atom_id res chain seq x y z
N MET A 1 -2.36 19.94 89.30
CA MET A 1 -2.25 21.40 89.25
C MET A 1 -1.96 21.80 87.82
N GLN A 2 -2.75 22.77 87.32
CA GLN A 2 -2.51 23.66 86.19
C GLN A 2 -2.33 23.11 84.76
N ALA A 3 -3.22 23.62 83.91
CA ALA A 3 -3.17 23.64 82.47
C ALA A 3 -2.31 24.82 81.95
N SER A 4 -1.68 24.64 80.79
CA SER A 4 -1.29 25.62 79.74
C SER A 4 -0.11 25.05 78.92
N ALA A 5 0.19 25.38 77.67
CA ALA A 5 -0.50 25.86 76.47
C ALA A 5 0.56 25.81 75.34
N SER A 6 0.17 25.44 74.11
CA SER A 6 0.78 25.87 72.80
C SER A 6 2.24 25.41 72.47
N THR A 7 2.74 25.16 71.24
CA THR A 7 2.45 25.48 69.83
C THR A 7 3.25 24.55 68.87
N SER A 8 2.65 24.26 67.70
CA SER A 8 3.16 24.06 66.31
C SER A 8 4.32 23.11 65.93
N ASP A 9 3.97 22.17 65.04
CA ASP A 9 4.60 21.80 63.75
C ASP A 9 6.11 22.00 63.50
N TYR A 10 6.84 20.91 63.26
CA TYR A 10 7.21 20.46 61.89
C TYR A 10 8.04 19.17 61.97
N THR A 11 7.54 18.12 61.33
CA THR A 11 8.15 16.79 61.22
C THR A 11 9.43 16.86 60.40
N THR A 12 10.57 16.55 61.02
CA THR A 12 11.86 16.36 60.34
C THR A 12 11.88 14.97 59.72
N LEU A 13 11.73 14.89 58.39
CA LEU A 13 11.83 13.65 57.63
C LEU A 13 13.28 13.36 57.24
N HIS A 14 13.72 12.17 57.62
CA HIS A 14 15.01 11.53 57.42
C HIS A 14 15.65 11.73 56.03
N ILE A 15 16.95 12.01 56.04
CA ILE A 15 17.84 11.93 54.86
C ILE A 15 18.26 10.45 54.68
N PRO A 16 17.94 9.79 53.55
CA PRO A 16 18.46 8.46 53.23
C PRO A 16 19.86 8.54 52.59
N PRO A 17 20.59 7.41 52.55
CA PRO A 17 22.05 7.40 52.43
C PRO A 17 22.55 7.81 51.05
N GLN A 18 23.71 8.46 51.07
CA GLN A 18 24.49 8.83 49.89
C GLN A 18 24.97 7.55 49.17
N PHE A 19 24.49 7.33 47.95
CA PHE A 19 25.09 6.36 47.03
C PHE A 19 26.16 7.06 46.18
N PRO A 20 27.45 6.66 46.30
CA PRO A 20 28.53 7.27 45.57
C PRO A 20 28.74 6.58 44.21
N VAL A 21 29.36 7.38 43.33
CA VAL A 21 29.99 7.03 42.05
C VAL A 21 29.04 6.82 40.86
N PHE A 22 28.48 7.94 40.38
CA PHE A 22 28.15 8.04 38.95
C PHE A 22 29.45 8.12 38.13
N GLY A 23 29.59 7.24 37.13
CA GLY A 23 30.78 7.21 36.26
C GLY A 23 31.12 8.58 35.67
N ARG A 24 32.40 8.82 35.37
CA ARG A 24 32.85 10.08 34.75
C ARG A 24 32.90 9.95 33.23
N ALA A 25 32.44 10.98 32.53
CA ALA A 25 32.58 11.08 31.09
C ALA A 25 34.07 11.24 30.68
N ALA A 26 34.43 10.66 29.53
CA ALA A 26 35.79 10.74 28.99
C ALA A 26 36.27 12.18 28.70
N GLY A 27 35.33 13.09 28.42
CA GLY A 27 35.62 14.51 28.12
C GLY A 27 34.78 15.49 28.93
N VAL A 28 35.15 16.77 28.90
CA VAL A 28 34.34 17.85 29.46
C VAL A 28 33.06 18.00 28.63
N CYS A 29 31.91 18.19 29.29
CA CYS A 29 30.64 18.38 28.58
C CYS A 29 30.70 19.64 27.69
N HIS A 30 29.91 19.65 26.62
CA HIS A 30 29.86 20.74 25.66
C HIS A 30 29.58 22.10 26.32
N GLN A 31 28.74 22.14 27.35
CA GLN A 31 28.32 23.39 27.99
C GLN A 31 29.39 24.01 28.87
N CYS A 32 30.09 23.20 29.65
CA CYS A 32 31.24 23.66 30.40
C CYS A 32 32.43 23.96 29.47
N LYS A 33 32.55 23.23 28.34
CA LYS A 33 33.56 23.52 27.30
C LYS A 33 33.31 24.87 26.63
N ARG A 34 32.08 25.16 26.19
CA ARG A 34 31.68 26.43 25.57
C ARG A 34 31.78 27.61 26.55
N ALA A 35 31.37 27.40 27.80
CA ALA A 35 31.48 28.41 28.85
C ALA A 35 32.88 28.48 29.49
N LYS A 36 33.88 27.76 28.96
CA LYS A 36 35.28 27.70 29.45
C LYS A 36 35.42 27.58 30.97
N THR A 37 34.68 26.66 31.56
CA THR A 37 34.51 26.57 33.02
C THR A 37 34.59 25.12 33.51
N ARG A 38 34.93 24.94 34.79
CA ARG A 38 35.22 23.61 35.36
C ARG A 38 33.99 22.70 35.29
N CYS A 39 34.21 21.47 34.81
CA CYS A 39 33.24 20.39 34.72
C CYS A 39 33.74 19.22 35.56
N ASP A 40 32.91 18.74 36.46
CA ASP A 40 33.16 17.58 37.32
C ASP A 40 33.05 16.24 36.57
N ARG A 41 32.58 16.28 35.31
CA ARG A 41 32.41 15.15 34.39
C ARG A 41 31.49 14.05 34.90
N ALA A 42 30.75 14.27 35.98
CA ALA A 42 29.77 13.33 36.47
C ALA A 42 28.77 13.00 35.37
N LEU A 43 28.46 11.72 35.20
CA LEU A 43 27.33 11.25 34.42
C LEU A 43 26.10 11.17 35.34
N PRO A 44 24.88 11.25 34.79
CA PRO A 44 24.57 11.63 33.42
C PRO A 44 24.79 13.13 33.14
N ALA A 45 24.95 13.96 34.18
CA ALA A 45 25.20 15.40 34.06
C ALA A 45 26.20 15.89 35.11
N CYS A 46 27.05 16.83 34.71
CA CYS A 46 27.97 17.50 35.62
C CYS A 46 27.18 18.39 36.60
N ASN A 47 27.58 18.46 37.87
CA ASN A 47 26.91 19.22 38.93
C ASN A 47 26.66 20.68 38.55
N ARG A 48 27.58 21.30 37.84
CA ARG A 48 27.40 22.69 37.40
C ARG A 48 26.25 22.83 36.40
N CYS A 49 26.14 21.92 35.43
CA CYS A 49 25.02 21.91 34.50
C CYS A 49 23.71 21.59 35.24
N LEU A 50 23.77 20.66 36.20
CA LEU A 50 22.64 20.29 37.06
C LEU A 50 22.11 21.48 37.88
N LEU A 51 22.99 22.18 38.61
CA LEU A 51 22.64 23.35 39.43
C LEU A 51 22.10 24.51 38.60
N LYS A 52 22.65 24.72 37.39
CA LYS A 52 22.14 25.74 36.46
C LYS A 52 20.90 25.30 35.69
N LYS A 53 20.41 24.07 35.90
CA LYS A 53 19.31 23.46 35.13
C LYS A 53 19.53 23.57 33.61
N THR A 54 20.76 23.41 33.16
CA THR A 54 21.14 23.46 31.74
C THR A 54 21.54 22.08 31.25
N ARG A 55 21.18 21.74 30.01
CA ARG A 55 21.45 20.42 29.42
C ARG A 55 22.95 20.11 29.36
N CYS A 56 23.38 19.06 30.05
CA CYS A 56 24.76 18.59 30.06
C CYS A 56 24.93 17.53 28.96
N VAL A 57 25.66 17.84 27.88
CA VAL A 57 25.89 16.90 26.76
C VAL A 57 27.36 16.54 26.69
N TYR A 58 27.67 15.25 26.72
CA TYR A 58 28.99 14.70 26.45
C TYR A 58 28.96 14.01 25.07
N GLY A 59 29.94 14.25 24.20
CA GLY A 59 29.95 13.71 22.83
C GLY A 59 29.63 14.73 21.74
N ARG A 60 30.03 14.43 20.50
CA ARG A 60 30.18 15.37 19.37
C ARG A 60 28.84 15.56 18.62
N GLN A 61 28.32 16.80 18.53
CA GLN A 61 27.23 17.15 17.59
C GLN A 61 27.81 17.78 16.32
N ILE A 62 27.25 17.39 15.18
CA ILE A 62 27.43 18.01 13.85
C ILE A 62 26.62 19.31 13.86
N SER A 63 27.31 20.43 13.71
CA SER A 63 26.72 21.77 13.66
C SER A 63 26.07 22.03 12.30
N THR A 64 24.78 22.38 12.31
CA THR A 64 24.18 23.24 11.28
C THR A 64 24.10 24.67 11.84
N ASN A 65 24.40 25.64 10.97
CA ASN A 65 24.97 26.97 11.23
C ASN A 65 24.19 27.98 12.13
N ASN A 66 24.91 29.04 12.53
CA ASN A 66 24.46 30.36 13.04
C ASN A 66 23.07 30.77 12.49
N SER A 67 22.13 31.38 13.23
CA SER A 67 22.22 32.40 14.27
C SER A 67 21.02 32.35 15.22
N ALA A 68 21.28 32.77 16.47
CA ALA A 68 20.42 33.46 17.44
C ALA A 68 18.88 33.25 17.44
N GLY A 69 18.35 32.80 18.58
CA GLY A 69 17.01 33.16 19.05
C GLY A 69 16.32 32.08 19.89
N GLY A 70 15.87 32.45 21.09
CA GLY A 70 15.22 31.63 22.13
C GLY A 70 14.14 30.65 21.67
N LEU A 71 14.01 29.48 22.31
CA LEU A 71 13.43 29.20 23.65
C LEU A 71 12.02 28.60 23.51
N CYS A 72 11.95 27.27 23.66
CA CYS A 72 11.13 26.53 24.64
C CYS A 72 10.63 25.20 24.06
N SER A 73 11.07 24.11 24.69
CA SER A 73 10.51 22.76 24.55
C SER A 73 10.15 22.26 25.95
N GLY A 74 8.94 21.71 26.05
CA GLY A 74 8.54 20.60 26.92
C GLY A 74 7.52 19.80 26.10
N GLU A 75 7.33 18.49 26.22
CA GLU A 75 7.75 17.43 27.15
C GLU A 75 7.70 16.12 26.31
N GLY A 76 8.53 15.10 26.50
CA GLY A 76 8.46 14.07 27.54
C GLY A 76 9.05 12.78 26.92
N GLU A 77 10.04 12.17 27.56
CA GLU A 77 9.95 10.92 28.36
C GLU A 77 10.10 9.63 27.52
N ASP A 78 11.25 8.97 27.68
CA ASP A 78 11.57 7.63 27.14
C ASP A 78 11.30 6.55 28.21
N VAL A 79 10.48 5.56 27.83
CA VAL A 79 10.15 4.34 28.59
C VAL A 79 11.15 3.22 28.29
N MET A 80 11.46 2.42 29.33
CA MET A 80 12.30 1.22 29.33
C MET A 80 11.83 0.15 28.31
N PRO A 81 12.71 -0.67 27.67
CA PRO A 81 12.29 -1.52 26.57
C PRO A 81 11.53 -2.76 27.07
N SER A 82 10.22 -2.76 26.85
CA SER A 82 9.36 -3.94 26.96
C SER A 82 9.83 -5.04 26.01
N LYS A 83 9.76 -6.30 26.45
CA LYS A 83 10.06 -7.54 25.68
C LYS A 83 9.08 -7.80 24.50
N HIS A 84 8.44 -6.76 23.97
CA HIS A 84 7.55 -6.80 22.81
C HIS A 84 7.83 -5.69 21.78
N THR A 85 9.07 -5.23 21.63
CA THR A 85 9.41 -4.35 20.50
C THR A 85 9.48 -5.17 19.20
N ARG A 86 8.32 -5.46 18.61
CA ARG A 86 8.20 -5.95 17.24
C ARG A 86 8.96 -4.98 16.33
N ALA A 87 10.02 -5.46 15.69
CA ALA A 87 10.69 -4.75 14.60
C ALA A 87 9.66 -4.50 13.50
N CYS A 88 9.23 -3.26 13.26
CA CYS A 88 8.04 -3.04 12.41
C CYS A 88 8.10 -1.85 11.44
N CYS A 89 9.23 -1.16 11.24
CA CYS A 89 9.24 -0.01 10.35
C CYS A 89 10.54 0.06 9.53
N ILE A 90 10.49 -0.24 8.23
CA ILE A 90 11.61 0.07 7.31
C ILE A 90 11.84 1.60 7.23
N ALA A 91 10.89 2.39 7.74
CA ALA A 91 11.01 3.84 7.92
C ALA A 91 12.27 4.33 8.67
N LYS A 92 13.07 3.44 9.27
CA LYS A 92 14.32 3.78 9.97
C LYS A 92 15.58 3.78 9.09
N VAL A 93 15.49 3.53 7.78
CA VAL A 93 16.66 3.66 6.89
C VAL A 93 17.14 5.12 6.90
N PRO A 94 18.41 5.40 7.25
CA PRO A 94 18.94 6.76 7.30
C PRO A 94 18.85 7.46 5.94
N LEU A 95 18.60 8.77 5.98
CA LEU A 95 18.48 9.58 4.76
C LEU A 95 19.77 9.55 3.92
N ASP A 96 20.94 9.51 4.56
CA ASP A 96 22.21 9.40 3.84
C ASP A 96 22.32 8.11 3.00
N MET A 97 21.75 7.01 3.50
CA MET A 97 21.71 5.73 2.80
C MET A 97 20.78 5.80 1.59
N CYS A 98 19.63 6.46 1.76
CA CYS A 98 18.68 6.70 0.67
C CYS A 98 19.33 7.51 -0.47
N TYR A 99 20.08 8.57 -0.15
CA TYR A 99 20.81 9.33 -1.17
C TYR A 99 21.90 8.51 -1.87
N LYS A 100 22.64 7.67 -1.12
CA LYS A 100 23.64 6.78 -1.70
C LYS A 100 22.99 5.77 -2.67
N LEU A 101 21.80 5.24 -2.35
CA LEU A 101 21.10 4.29 -3.24
C LEU A 101 20.72 4.95 -4.57
N VAL A 102 20.15 6.16 -4.53
CA VAL A 102 19.79 6.89 -5.75
C VAL A 102 21.04 7.29 -6.52
N GLY A 103 22.08 7.76 -5.82
CA GLY A 103 23.36 8.14 -6.40
C GLY A 103 24.06 6.96 -7.08
N MET A 104 24.01 5.78 -6.49
CA MET A 104 24.53 4.54 -7.06
C MET A 104 23.89 4.22 -8.41
N ILE A 105 22.55 4.24 -8.50
CA ILE A 105 21.84 4.03 -9.78
C ILE A 105 22.22 5.11 -10.80
N SER A 106 22.26 6.37 -10.38
CA SER A 106 22.66 7.48 -11.26
C SER A 106 24.07 7.31 -11.82
N VAL A 107 25.04 6.94 -10.97
CA VAL A 107 26.44 6.71 -11.38
C VAL A 107 26.55 5.51 -12.32
N ALA A 108 25.88 4.40 -12.03
CA ALA A 108 25.89 3.23 -12.92
C ALA A 108 25.36 3.58 -14.31
N LEU A 109 24.27 4.35 -14.38
CA LEU A 109 23.67 4.81 -15.64
C LEU A 109 24.56 5.78 -16.42
N LEU A 110 25.24 6.72 -15.75
CA LEU A 110 26.08 7.72 -16.39
C LEU A 110 27.46 7.20 -16.78
N SER A 111 28.05 6.32 -15.98
CA SER A 111 29.40 5.79 -16.21
C SER A 111 29.41 4.58 -17.16
N GLY A 112 28.29 3.84 -17.25
CA GLY A 112 28.21 2.58 -17.98
C GLY A 112 29.04 1.45 -17.35
N VAL A 113 29.56 1.65 -16.13
CA VAL A 113 30.33 0.66 -15.37
C VAL A 113 29.43 0.04 -14.31
N ASP A 114 29.16 -1.26 -14.43
CA ASP A 114 28.50 -2.04 -13.39
C ASP A 114 29.53 -2.45 -12.32
N ASP A 115 29.56 -1.76 -11.17
CA ASP A 115 30.33 -2.18 -9.98
C ASP A 115 29.43 -2.96 -9.01
N ALA A 116 29.07 -4.19 -9.41
CA ALA A 116 28.10 -5.02 -8.68
C ALA A 116 28.52 -5.29 -7.23
N GLU A 117 29.81 -5.31 -6.91
CA GLU A 117 30.29 -5.54 -5.54
C GLU A 117 29.97 -4.35 -4.63
N GLN A 118 30.27 -3.13 -5.10
CA GLN A 118 29.94 -1.90 -4.38
C GLN A 118 28.43 -1.72 -4.26
N GLU A 119 27.67 -2.05 -5.30
CA GLU A 119 26.20 -2.01 -5.30
C GLU A 119 25.59 -2.97 -4.27
N ALA A 120 26.05 -4.23 -4.28
CA ALA A 120 25.61 -5.25 -3.33
C ALA A 120 25.99 -4.88 -1.88
N SER A 121 27.16 -4.27 -1.67
CA SER A 121 27.60 -3.78 -0.36
C SER A 121 26.68 -2.69 0.20
N LEU A 122 26.34 -1.69 -0.61
CA LEU A 122 25.43 -0.62 -0.20
C LEU A 122 24.02 -1.15 0.09
N LEU A 123 23.52 -2.07 -0.73
CA LEU A 123 22.25 -2.74 -0.51
C LEU A 123 22.24 -3.54 0.80
N ARG A 124 23.30 -4.31 1.09
CA ARG A 124 23.48 -5.03 2.37
C ARG A 124 23.43 -4.10 3.57
N MET A 125 24.12 -2.96 3.50
CA MET A 125 24.07 -1.95 4.57
C MET A 125 22.66 -1.38 4.76
N THR A 126 21.95 -1.11 3.66
CA THR A 126 20.56 -0.64 3.68
C THR A 126 19.65 -1.66 4.34
N LEU A 127 19.66 -2.91 3.88
CA LEU A 127 18.82 -3.98 4.41
C LEU A 127 19.13 -4.25 5.89
N LYS A 128 20.41 -4.25 6.28
CA LYS A 128 20.83 -4.36 7.68
C LYS A 128 20.30 -3.21 8.53
N SER A 129 20.32 -1.97 8.03
CA SER A 129 19.77 -0.81 8.74
C SER A 129 18.24 -0.88 8.90
N ALA A 130 17.56 -1.54 7.96
CA ALA A 130 16.13 -1.83 8.03
C ALA A 130 15.80 -3.05 8.92
N GLY A 131 16.81 -3.79 9.38
CA GLY A 131 16.61 -5.04 10.13
C GLY A 131 16.10 -6.20 9.28
N LEU A 132 16.42 -6.21 7.98
CA LEU A 132 15.92 -7.17 7.01
C LEU A 132 17.04 -7.95 6.32
N THR A 133 16.68 -9.12 5.81
CA THR A 133 17.52 -9.95 4.93
C THR A 133 16.80 -10.19 3.60
N ALA A 134 17.55 -10.42 2.53
CA ALA A 134 16.96 -10.73 1.22
C ALA A 134 16.02 -11.96 1.29
N THR A 135 16.43 -13.02 2.00
CA THR A 135 15.62 -14.22 2.23
C THR A 135 14.31 -13.89 2.95
N SER A 136 14.35 -13.10 4.03
CA SER A 136 13.13 -12.71 4.76
C SER A 136 12.18 -11.87 3.92
N ILE A 137 12.73 -11.00 3.06
CA ILE A 137 11.94 -10.16 2.15
C ILE A 137 11.23 -11.03 1.12
N VAL A 138 11.98 -11.89 0.45
CA VAL A 138 11.46 -12.78 -0.59
C VAL A 138 10.41 -13.73 -0.02
N GLN A 139 10.66 -14.33 1.15
CA GLN A 139 9.69 -15.22 1.77
C GLN A 139 8.39 -14.47 2.09
N THR A 140 8.49 -13.29 2.72
CA THR A 140 7.30 -12.48 3.03
C THR A 140 6.55 -12.06 1.77
N TYR A 141 7.25 -11.71 0.70
CA TYR A 141 6.66 -11.37 -0.59
C TYR A 141 5.94 -12.57 -1.23
N LYS A 142 6.57 -13.76 -1.23
CA LYS A 142 5.95 -14.99 -1.73
C LYS A 142 4.66 -15.30 -0.97
N ASP A 143 4.70 -15.20 0.35
CA ASP A 143 3.58 -15.53 1.23
C ASP A 143 2.41 -14.53 1.13
N THR A 144 2.70 -13.25 0.85
CA THR A 144 1.69 -12.18 0.97
C THR A 144 1.24 -11.56 -0.35
N ILE A 145 2.04 -11.62 -1.42
CA ILE A 145 1.76 -10.91 -2.69
C ILE A 145 1.82 -11.85 -3.89
N HIS A 146 2.88 -12.67 -4.00
CA HIS A 146 3.19 -13.40 -5.23
C HIS A 146 2.05 -14.30 -5.73
N SER A 147 1.34 -14.96 -4.81
CA SER A 147 0.28 -15.92 -5.13
C SER A 147 -0.91 -15.32 -5.87
N TRP A 148 -1.21 -14.03 -5.67
CA TRP A 148 -2.33 -13.33 -6.31
C TRP A 148 -1.87 -12.22 -7.28
N PHE A 149 -0.58 -11.85 -7.26
CA PHE A 149 0.03 -10.89 -8.18
C PHE A 149 1.36 -11.41 -8.77
N PRO A 150 1.31 -12.42 -9.66
CA PRO A 150 2.47 -13.20 -10.08
C PRO A 150 3.29 -12.53 -11.21
N ILE A 151 3.81 -11.32 -10.98
CA ILE A 151 4.58 -10.56 -11.98
C ILE A 151 6.03 -11.07 -12.19
N MET A 152 6.41 -12.14 -11.49
CA MET A 152 7.70 -12.83 -11.57
C MET A 152 7.48 -14.34 -11.52
N THR A 153 8.42 -15.15 -12.01
CA THR A 153 8.40 -16.61 -11.79
C THR A 153 9.12 -16.98 -10.49
N ASP A 154 8.84 -18.16 -9.93
CA ASP A 154 9.58 -18.67 -8.78
C ASP A 154 11.09 -18.72 -9.04
N ASP A 155 11.49 -19.20 -10.23
CA ASP A 155 12.90 -19.22 -10.65
C ASP A 155 13.55 -17.83 -10.65
N GLN A 156 12.84 -16.80 -11.13
CA GLN A 156 13.34 -15.42 -11.12
C GLN A 156 13.53 -14.90 -9.69
N ILE A 157 12.64 -15.30 -8.77
CA ILE A 157 12.71 -14.91 -7.36
C ILE A 157 13.87 -15.64 -6.67
N ASP A 158 14.06 -16.92 -6.95
CA ASP A 158 15.10 -17.73 -6.33
C ASP A 158 16.50 -17.28 -6.82
N GLN A 159 16.65 -17.03 -8.13
CA GLN A 159 17.87 -16.43 -8.69
C GLN A 159 18.22 -15.07 -8.07
N LEU A 160 17.22 -14.24 -7.77
CA LEU A 160 17.43 -12.95 -7.11
C LEU A 160 18.09 -13.10 -5.74
N VAL A 161 17.72 -14.14 -4.98
CA VAL A 161 18.33 -14.45 -3.68
C VAL A 161 19.75 -14.98 -3.84
N GLU A 162 19.98 -15.85 -4.83
CA GLU A 162 21.30 -16.41 -5.12
C GLU A 162 22.31 -15.31 -5.52
N TYR A 163 21.95 -14.43 -6.46
CA TYR A 163 22.80 -13.32 -6.86
C TYR A 163 23.13 -12.39 -5.69
N TYR A 164 22.17 -12.14 -4.80
CA TYR A 164 22.41 -11.38 -3.58
C TYR A 164 23.40 -12.08 -2.63
N ALA A 165 23.24 -13.40 -2.44
CA ALA A 165 24.12 -14.20 -1.59
C ALA A 165 25.57 -14.20 -2.12
N TRP A 166 25.76 -14.32 -3.44
CA TRP A 166 27.08 -14.30 -4.08
C TRP A 166 27.67 -12.91 -4.27
N GLY A 167 26.93 -11.83 -3.96
CA GLY A 167 27.41 -10.45 -4.14
C GLY A 167 27.46 -10.00 -5.58
N GLN A 168 26.73 -10.66 -6.47
CA GLN A 168 26.59 -10.32 -7.89
C GLN A 168 25.29 -9.53 -8.17
N CYS A 169 24.65 -9.02 -7.12
CA CYS A 169 23.40 -8.27 -7.19
C CYS A 169 23.64 -6.88 -7.74
N ARG A 170 23.06 -6.59 -8.90
CA ARG A 170 23.12 -5.25 -9.51
C ARG A 170 22.19 -4.29 -8.78
N GLY A 171 22.41 -2.98 -8.95
CA GLY A 171 21.59 -1.94 -8.33
C GLY A 171 20.10 -2.11 -8.63
N ILE A 172 19.74 -2.54 -9.84
CA ILE A 172 18.35 -2.83 -10.23
C ILE A 172 17.75 -4.04 -9.49
N ASP A 173 18.54 -5.08 -9.24
CA ASP A 173 18.12 -6.24 -8.45
C ASP A 173 17.85 -5.82 -7.00
N GLY A 174 18.69 -4.93 -6.48
CA GLY A 174 18.48 -4.28 -5.20
C GLY A 174 17.20 -3.46 -5.16
N MET A 175 16.89 -2.68 -6.20
CA MET A 175 15.64 -1.92 -6.26
C MET A 175 14.42 -2.85 -6.28
N LEU A 176 14.49 -3.98 -6.99
CA LEU A 176 13.41 -4.97 -6.99
C LEU A 176 13.20 -5.60 -5.61
N LEU A 177 14.28 -5.99 -4.92
CA LEU A 177 14.22 -6.48 -3.54
C LEU A 177 13.64 -5.42 -2.58
N LEU A 178 14.03 -4.15 -2.73
CA LEU A 178 13.49 -3.07 -1.91
C LEU A 178 12.01 -2.81 -2.21
N SER A 179 11.56 -2.92 -3.46
CA SER A 179 10.15 -2.85 -3.83
C SER A 179 9.34 -3.99 -3.21
N MET A 180 9.86 -5.22 -3.21
CA MET A 180 9.25 -6.36 -2.49
C MET A 180 9.15 -6.10 -0.98
N ALA A 181 10.17 -5.48 -0.39
CA ALA A 181 10.16 -5.10 1.02
C ALA A 181 9.15 -3.98 1.31
N LEU A 182 8.99 -3.00 0.42
CA LEU A 182 7.99 -1.93 0.54
C LEU A 182 6.57 -2.49 0.52
N ILE A 183 6.20 -3.26 -0.51
CA ILE A 183 4.83 -3.79 -0.66
C ILE A 183 4.43 -4.73 0.48
N SER A 184 5.39 -5.46 1.05
CA SER A 184 5.15 -6.44 2.11
C SER A 184 4.96 -5.81 3.51
N GLN A 185 5.22 -4.52 3.66
CA GLN A 185 5.12 -3.86 4.97
C GLN A 185 3.70 -3.45 5.34
N PRO A 186 3.30 -3.69 6.61
CA PRO A 186 2.15 -3.01 7.17
C PRO A 186 2.49 -1.55 7.57
N PRO A 187 1.47 -0.69 7.72
CA PRO A 187 1.58 0.60 8.40
C PRO A 187 2.28 0.51 9.75
N CYS A 188 3.28 1.36 9.93
CA CYS A 188 3.97 1.52 11.20
C CYS A 188 3.14 2.42 12.13
N GLU A 189 2.61 1.85 13.21
CA GLU A 189 1.84 2.58 14.24
C GLU A 189 2.64 3.75 14.88
N ASN A 190 3.97 3.60 14.99
CA ASN A 190 4.85 4.54 15.72
C ASN A 190 5.48 5.65 14.87
N CYS A 191 5.36 5.64 13.54
CA CYS A 191 6.04 6.61 12.65
C CYS A 191 5.13 7.71 12.12
N GLY A 192 4.05 8.03 12.84
CA GLY A 192 3.15 9.12 12.49
C GLY A 192 2.49 8.90 11.14
N LEU A 193 1.68 7.84 11.03
CA LEU A 193 0.72 7.52 9.96
C LEU A 193 1.22 7.50 8.50
N THR A 194 2.29 8.18 8.09
CA THR A 194 2.63 8.40 6.68
C THR A 194 3.49 7.28 6.09
N MET A 195 3.13 6.85 4.88
CA MET A 195 3.91 5.85 4.11
C MET A 195 4.99 6.47 3.23
N HIS A 196 5.16 7.80 3.30
CA HIS A 196 6.18 8.55 2.57
C HIS A 196 7.57 8.40 3.20
N SER A 197 8.01 7.17 3.43
CA SER A 197 9.35 6.88 3.95
C SER A 197 10.42 7.38 2.97
N ASN A 198 11.60 7.72 3.50
CA ASN A 198 12.74 8.09 2.65
C ASN A 198 13.16 6.95 1.72
N LEU A 199 12.97 5.69 2.15
CA LEU A 199 13.24 4.54 1.30
C LEU A 199 12.27 4.47 0.12
N TYR A 200 10.96 4.66 0.34
CA TYR A 200 9.98 4.74 -0.75
C TYR A 200 10.37 5.82 -1.76
N LYS A 201 10.72 7.02 -1.28
CA LYS A 201 11.17 8.12 -2.16
C LYS A 201 12.43 7.76 -2.95
N ALA A 202 13.39 7.08 -2.32
CA ALA A 202 14.60 6.61 -2.99
C ALA A 202 14.28 5.58 -4.07
N VAL A 203 13.47 4.57 -3.77
CA VAL A 203 13.05 3.55 -4.76
C VAL A 203 12.27 4.19 -5.90
N LYS A 204 11.37 5.14 -5.61
CA LYS A 204 10.63 5.91 -6.63
C LYS A 204 11.55 6.72 -7.54
N GLN A 205 12.53 7.43 -6.97
CA GLN A 205 13.51 8.19 -7.75
C GLN A 205 14.38 7.27 -8.61
N SER A 206 14.85 6.16 -8.05
CA SER A 206 15.61 5.15 -8.80
C SER A 206 14.78 4.55 -9.94
N PHE A 207 13.49 4.26 -9.73
CA PHE A 207 12.59 3.79 -10.79
C PHE A 207 12.50 4.79 -11.94
N LEU A 208 12.36 6.09 -11.65
CA LEU A 208 12.34 7.14 -12.68
C LEU A 208 13.68 7.25 -13.42
N LEU A 209 14.82 7.10 -12.73
CA LEU A 209 16.13 7.09 -13.36
C LEU A 209 16.33 5.87 -14.27
N LEU A 210 15.92 4.68 -13.83
CA LEU A 210 16.05 3.45 -14.62
C LEU A 210 15.29 3.51 -15.95
N GLN A 211 14.20 4.28 -16.03
CA GLN A 211 13.44 4.51 -17.26
C GLN A 211 14.21 5.30 -18.34
N THR A 212 15.36 5.89 -18.02
CA THR A 212 16.20 6.60 -19.00
C THR A 212 16.94 5.65 -19.94
N THR A 213 16.85 4.34 -19.72
CA THR A 213 17.49 3.30 -20.53
C THR A 213 16.48 2.38 -21.20
N ALA A 214 16.84 1.83 -22.37
CA ALA A 214 15.97 0.91 -23.10
C ALA A 214 15.91 -0.51 -22.47
N LYS A 215 16.98 -0.94 -21.78
CA LYS A 215 17.08 -2.25 -21.14
C LYS A 215 17.80 -2.14 -19.79
N PRO A 216 17.43 -2.96 -18.79
CA PRO A 216 16.48 -4.09 -18.84
C PRO A 216 15.04 -3.70 -18.47
N TYR A 217 14.17 -3.53 -19.47
CA TYR A 217 12.80 -3.01 -19.28
C TYR A 217 11.93 -3.89 -18.37
N LEU A 218 12.10 -5.22 -18.38
CA LEU A 218 11.25 -6.13 -17.62
C LEU A 218 11.39 -5.94 -16.11
N LYS A 219 12.63 -5.82 -15.61
CA LYS A 219 12.87 -5.55 -14.18
C LYS A 219 12.37 -4.16 -13.78
N VAL A 220 12.54 -3.16 -14.66
CA VAL A 220 11.99 -1.81 -14.43
C VAL A 220 10.47 -1.85 -14.35
N LEU A 221 9.82 -2.61 -15.24
CA LEU A 221 8.37 -2.82 -15.22
C LEU A 221 7.91 -3.51 -13.94
N GLN A 222 8.60 -4.56 -13.50
CA GLN A 222 8.31 -5.27 -12.24
C GLN A 222 8.46 -4.36 -11.01
N ILE A 223 9.53 -3.55 -10.95
CA ILE A 223 9.73 -2.53 -9.92
C ILE A 223 8.55 -1.55 -9.90
N GLY A 224 8.16 -1.03 -11.07
CA GLY A 224 7.05 -0.10 -11.21
C GLY A 224 5.70 -0.70 -10.78
N LEU A 225 5.42 -1.95 -11.16
CA LEU A 225 4.19 -2.64 -10.77
C LEU A 225 4.08 -2.82 -9.25
N LEU A 226 5.15 -3.27 -8.58
CA LEU A 226 5.15 -3.39 -7.11
C LEU A 226 5.03 -2.03 -6.42
N LEU A 227 5.69 -1.01 -6.98
CA LEU A 227 5.66 0.34 -6.43
C LEU A 227 4.27 0.97 -6.54
N SER A 228 3.61 0.83 -7.69
CA SER A 228 2.22 1.28 -7.86
C SER A 228 1.25 0.54 -6.94
N LEU A 229 1.43 -0.77 -6.77
CA LEU A 229 0.58 -1.55 -5.87
C LEU A 229 0.75 -1.08 -4.41
N PHE A 230 1.96 -0.72 -4.01
CA PHE A 230 2.25 -0.13 -2.70
C PHE A 230 1.60 1.25 -2.55
N GLU A 231 1.75 2.10 -3.57
CA GLU A 231 1.15 3.44 -3.61
C GLU A 231 -0.37 3.36 -3.50
N TYR A 232 -1.01 2.50 -4.32
CA TYR A 232 -2.45 2.25 -4.29
C TYR A 232 -2.92 1.71 -2.93
N GLY A 233 -2.26 0.68 -2.39
CA GLY A 233 -2.62 0.07 -1.11
C GLY A 233 -2.49 1.00 0.10
N HIS A 234 -1.79 2.12 -0.06
CA HIS A 234 -1.59 3.11 0.99
C HIS A 234 -2.26 4.46 0.73
N GLY A 235 -3.09 4.55 -0.31
CA GLY A 235 -3.86 5.76 -0.63
C GLY A 235 -3.03 6.88 -1.28
N LEU A 236 -1.91 6.54 -1.93
CA LEU A 236 -1.08 7.46 -2.71
C LEU A 236 -1.51 7.43 -4.18
N ASP A 237 -2.75 7.87 -4.43
CA ASP A 237 -3.44 7.59 -5.71
C ASP A 237 -2.77 8.26 -6.89
N ARG A 238 -2.42 9.54 -6.74
CA ARG A 238 -1.74 10.31 -7.78
C ARG A 238 -0.37 9.72 -8.10
N GLU A 239 0.38 9.30 -7.08
CA GLU A 239 1.67 8.66 -7.25
C GLU A 239 1.54 7.32 -7.97
N SER A 240 0.53 6.53 -7.61
CA SER A 240 0.22 5.25 -8.27
C SER A 240 -0.15 5.43 -9.73
N GLU A 241 -0.99 6.43 -10.04
CA GLU A 241 -1.37 6.76 -11.41
C GLU A 241 -0.15 7.11 -12.26
N LEU A 242 0.74 7.95 -11.74
CA LEU A 242 1.98 8.31 -12.41
C LEU A 242 2.90 7.11 -12.64
N THR A 243 3.00 6.20 -11.66
CA THR A 243 3.80 4.97 -11.81
C THR A 243 3.25 4.08 -12.91
N ILE A 244 1.94 3.84 -12.91
CA ILE A 244 1.28 2.97 -13.90
C ILE A 244 1.32 3.58 -15.29
N ALA A 245 1.16 4.89 -15.42
CA ALA A 245 1.36 5.56 -16.70
C ALA A 245 2.77 5.32 -17.26
N GLY A 246 3.81 5.38 -16.42
CA GLY A 246 5.18 5.02 -16.79
C GLY A 246 5.29 3.54 -17.22
N CYS A 247 4.68 2.62 -16.46
CA CYS A 247 4.66 1.20 -16.80
C CYS A 247 3.95 0.92 -18.13
N ALA A 248 2.84 1.60 -18.41
CA ALA A 248 2.12 1.53 -19.67
C ALA A 248 2.98 1.97 -20.85
N VAL A 249 3.73 3.06 -20.71
CA VAL A 249 4.69 3.52 -21.73
C VAL A 249 5.78 2.46 -21.95
N ILE A 250 6.31 1.84 -20.90
CA ILE A 250 7.28 0.74 -21.04
C ILE A 250 6.70 -0.42 -21.85
N CYS A 251 5.48 -0.86 -21.55
CA CYS A 251 4.82 -1.93 -22.32
C CYS A 251 4.67 -1.56 -23.81
N LYS A 252 4.21 -0.34 -24.09
CA LYS A 252 4.01 0.16 -25.46
C LYS A 252 5.31 0.23 -26.25
N LEU A 253 6.37 0.78 -25.66
CA LEU A 253 7.67 0.91 -26.33
C LEU A 253 8.35 -0.43 -26.61
N ASN A 254 7.99 -1.48 -25.88
CA ASN A 254 8.51 -2.83 -26.07
C ASN A 254 7.57 -3.72 -26.90
N ASN A 255 6.60 -3.13 -27.62
CA ASN A 255 5.65 -3.83 -28.49
C ASN A 255 4.87 -4.97 -27.80
N MET A 256 4.59 -4.85 -26.50
CA MET A 256 3.77 -5.85 -25.79
C MET A 256 2.29 -5.82 -26.22
N ASP A 257 1.92 -4.94 -27.14
CA ASP A 257 0.54 -4.73 -27.59
C ASP A 257 0.03 -5.80 -28.56
N SER A 258 0.92 -6.52 -29.25
CA SER A 258 0.52 -7.57 -30.19
C SER A 258 0.56 -8.96 -29.55
N VAL A 259 -0.57 -9.42 -29.01
CA VAL A 259 -0.86 -10.86 -28.99
C VAL A 259 -1.30 -11.23 -30.40
N ALA A 260 -0.35 -11.29 -31.34
CA ALA A 260 -0.57 -12.15 -32.49
C ALA A 260 -0.55 -13.57 -31.93
N GLU A 261 -1.70 -14.23 -31.94
CA GLU A 261 -1.85 -15.66 -31.65
C GLU A 261 -0.96 -16.45 -32.63
N SER A 262 0.35 -16.54 -32.36
CA SER A 262 1.20 -17.53 -33.01
C SER A 262 0.81 -18.88 -32.43
N LYS A 263 0.23 -19.73 -33.28
CA LYS A 263 -0.26 -21.09 -32.97
C LYS A 263 0.83 -22.09 -32.53
N ASP A 264 2.04 -21.63 -32.19
CA ASP A 264 3.10 -22.49 -31.66
C ASP A 264 3.27 -22.25 -30.16
N ASP A 265 2.66 -23.15 -29.41
CA ASP A 265 3.10 -23.74 -28.14
C ASP A 265 4.27 -23.03 -27.41
N THR A 266 3.96 -22.01 -26.60
CA THR A 266 4.66 -21.73 -25.34
C THR A 266 3.78 -20.79 -24.51
N GLY A 267 3.62 -21.07 -23.21
CA GLY A 267 2.75 -20.29 -22.32
C GLY A 267 3.03 -18.78 -22.37
N ILE A 268 2.03 -17.97 -22.00
CA ILE A 268 2.15 -16.51 -21.92
C ILE A 268 3.40 -16.16 -21.10
N GLY A 269 4.38 -15.52 -21.74
CA GLY A 269 5.60 -15.09 -21.10
C GLY A 269 5.35 -14.12 -19.94
N ILE A 270 6.34 -13.96 -19.07
CA ILE A 270 6.24 -13.09 -17.90
C ILE A 270 6.00 -11.62 -18.27
N ASP A 271 6.41 -11.22 -19.47
CA ASP A 271 6.12 -9.93 -20.11
C ASP A 271 4.61 -9.75 -20.35
N GLY A 272 3.94 -10.77 -20.89
CA GLY A 272 2.49 -10.80 -21.05
C GLY A 272 1.76 -10.70 -19.71
N ILE A 273 2.26 -11.38 -18.67
CA ILE A 273 1.71 -11.29 -17.31
C ILE A 273 1.88 -9.87 -16.75
N CYS A 274 3.04 -9.26 -16.91
CA CYS A 274 3.29 -7.88 -16.48
C CYS A 274 2.38 -6.88 -17.20
N ARG A 275 2.13 -7.05 -18.52
CA ARG A 275 1.17 -6.22 -19.26
C ARG A 275 -0.24 -6.34 -18.70
N LYS A 276 -0.71 -7.56 -18.39
CA LYS A 276 -2.01 -7.78 -17.76
C LYS A 276 -2.07 -7.08 -16.40
N ALA A 277 -1.00 -7.14 -15.60
CA ALA A 277 -0.90 -6.43 -14.34
C ALA A 277 -1.01 -4.90 -14.51
N VAL A 278 -0.39 -4.32 -15.53
CA VAL A 278 -0.54 -2.88 -15.86
C VAL A 278 -1.99 -2.53 -16.11
N ILE A 279 -2.73 -3.36 -16.87
CA ILE A 279 -4.14 -3.12 -17.19
C ILE A 279 -5.03 -3.25 -15.95
N ILE A 280 -4.77 -4.25 -15.09
CA ILE A 280 -5.47 -4.40 -13.80
C ILE A 280 -5.22 -3.18 -12.93
N MET A 281 -3.96 -2.74 -12.78
CA MET A 281 -3.64 -1.58 -11.96
C MET A 281 -4.18 -0.26 -12.52
N ASP A 282 -4.13 -0.05 -13.84
CA ASP A 282 -4.73 1.12 -14.50
C ASP A 282 -6.24 1.19 -14.25
N CYS A 283 -6.92 0.02 -14.26
CA CYS A 283 -8.32 -0.07 -13.87
C CYS A 283 -8.49 0.39 -12.42
N LEU A 284 -7.79 -0.24 -11.46
CA LEU A 284 -7.98 0.00 -10.03
C LEU A 284 -7.70 1.44 -9.58
N VAL A 285 -6.65 2.05 -10.12
CA VAL A 285 -6.25 3.42 -9.76
C VAL A 285 -7.27 4.45 -10.25
N LYS A 286 -7.90 4.20 -11.40
CA LYS A 286 -8.87 5.11 -12.02
C LYS A 286 -10.31 4.90 -11.54
N LEU A 287 -10.55 3.94 -10.64
CA LEU A 287 -11.89 3.73 -10.10
C LEU A 287 -12.34 4.96 -9.31
N PRO A 288 -13.59 5.43 -9.47
CA PRO A 288 -14.09 6.60 -8.76
C PRO A 288 -13.95 6.43 -7.24
N LYS A 289 -13.32 7.36 -6.55
CA LYS A 289 -13.28 7.34 -5.08
C LYS A 289 -14.42 8.18 -4.51
N TYR A 290 -14.91 7.74 -3.36
CA TYR A 290 -16.11 8.25 -2.74
C TYR A 290 -15.72 8.94 -1.43
N SER A 291 -15.33 10.22 -1.51
CA SER A 291 -15.11 11.07 -0.32
C SER A 291 -16.42 11.75 0.11
N LYS A 292 -16.52 12.21 1.37
CA LYS A 292 -17.69 12.95 1.89
C LYS A 292 -17.85 14.33 1.23
N ASP A 293 -16.79 14.91 0.67
CA ASP A 293 -16.74 16.30 0.21
C ASP A 293 -16.88 16.51 -1.31
N GLU A 294 -16.84 15.45 -2.13
CA GLU A 294 -16.90 15.61 -3.60
C GLU A 294 -18.24 15.13 -4.19
N GLN A 295 -19.00 16.08 -4.75
CA GLN A 295 -20.07 15.82 -5.73
C GLN A 295 -19.52 15.53 -7.14
N THR A 296 -18.19 15.51 -7.32
CA THR A 296 -17.53 15.29 -8.62
C THR A 296 -16.29 14.41 -8.45
N PRO A 297 -16.21 13.25 -9.14
CA PRO A 297 -14.98 12.44 -9.16
C PRO A 297 -13.81 13.27 -9.69
N SER A 298 -12.64 13.18 -9.08
CA SER A 298 -11.41 13.81 -9.58
C SER A 298 -11.14 13.33 -11.01
N ASP A 299 -11.44 14.17 -11.99
CA ASP A 299 -11.28 13.88 -13.40
C ASP A 299 -9.85 14.23 -13.82
N SER A 300 -8.98 13.25 -13.82
CA SER A 300 -7.65 13.34 -14.41
C SER A 300 -7.25 11.95 -14.85
N GLY A 301 -6.97 11.80 -16.14
CA GLY A 301 -6.46 10.54 -16.69
C GLY A 301 -6.76 10.40 -18.18
N SER A 302 -5.75 10.70 -19.01
CA SER A 302 -5.73 10.29 -20.41
C SER A 302 -5.78 8.75 -20.52
N ASN A 303 -6.56 8.23 -21.45
CA ASN A 303 -6.58 6.79 -21.80
C ASN A 303 -5.29 6.40 -22.53
N LEU A 304 -4.19 6.24 -21.80
CA LEU A 304 -2.90 5.85 -22.37
C LEU A 304 -2.85 4.36 -22.75
N VAL A 305 -3.69 3.54 -22.10
CA VAL A 305 -3.75 2.08 -22.32
C VAL A 305 -5.01 1.76 -23.11
N THR A 306 -4.90 1.64 -24.43
CA THR A 306 -5.97 1.11 -25.27
C THR A 306 -6.14 -0.38 -24.96
N ALA A 307 -7.31 -0.76 -24.45
CA ALA A 307 -7.64 -2.14 -24.20
C ALA A 307 -8.05 -2.81 -25.52
N ASP A 308 -7.16 -3.58 -26.14
CA ASP A 308 -7.57 -4.63 -27.09
C ASP A 308 -8.09 -5.87 -26.32
N ALA A 309 -8.90 -5.64 -25.29
CA ALA A 309 -9.47 -6.68 -24.42
C ALA A 309 -10.93 -6.97 -24.78
N GLN A 310 -11.32 -6.81 -26.05
CA GLN A 310 -12.59 -7.35 -26.53
C GLN A 310 -12.43 -8.87 -26.73
N LEU A 311 -12.54 -9.62 -25.63
CA LEU A 311 -12.85 -11.04 -25.76
C LEU A 311 -14.32 -11.21 -26.13
N ASP A 312 -14.58 -12.02 -27.15
CA ASP A 312 -15.91 -12.51 -27.50
C ASP A 312 -16.54 -13.26 -26.31
N ASP A 313 -17.83 -13.03 -26.05
CA ASP A 313 -18.60 -13.62 -24.96
C ASP A 313 -18.51 -15.16 -24.93
N LYS A 314 -18.29 -15.79 -26.10
CA LYS A 314 -18.04 -17.23 -26.23
C LYS A 314 -16.70 -17.67 -25.64
N LYS A 315 -15.61 -16.93 -25.88
CA LYS A 315 -14.26 -17.25 -25.36
C LYS A 315 -14.20 -17.11 -23.83
N ILE A 316 -15.03 -16.24 -23.24
CA ILE A 316 -15.07 -16.00 -21.79
C ILE A 316 -15.54 -17.24 -21.01
N LYS A 317 -16.61 -17.90 -21.46
CA LYS A 317 -17.16 -19.09 -20.77
C LYS A 317 -16.22 -20.29 -20.84
N GLU A 318 -15.53 -20.48 -21.96
CA GLU A 318 -14.56 -21.55 -22.15
C GLU A 318 -13.30 -21.35 -21.30
N SER A 319 -12.89 -20.10 -21.06
CA SER A 319 -11.71 -19.73 -20.27
C SER A 319 -11.88 -19.97 -18.75
N CYS A 320 -13.10 -19.84 -18.21
CA CYS A 320 -13.33 -19.89 -16.76
C CYS A 320 -12.96 -21.24 -16.10
N GLY A 321 -12.95 -22.35 -16.86
CA GLY A 321 -12.68 -23.69 -16.32
C GLY A 321 -11.20 -24.04 -16.12
N SER A 322 -10.28 -23.31 -16.78
CA SER A 322 -8.84 -23.59 -16.76
C SER A 322 -7.97 -22.37 -16.42
N SER A 323 -8.57 -21.19 -16.30
CA SER A 323 -7.84 -19.93 -16.09
C SER A 323 -7.59 -19.62 -14.61
N SER A 324 -6.45 -18.98 -14.33
CA SER A 324 -6.14 -18.49 -12.98
C SER A 324 -7.03 -17.32 -12.59
N ASN A 325 -7.16 -17.04 -11.28
CA ASN A 325 -7.89 -15.85 -10.82
C ASN A 325 -7.27 -14.55 -11.34
N PHE A 326 -5.95 -14.50 -11.49
CA PHE A 326 -5.27 -13.35 -12.09
C PHE A 326 -5.69 -13.12 -13.55
N GLU A 327 -5.84 -14.20 -14.33
CA GLU A 327 -6.33 -14.10 -15.70
C GLU A 327 -7.77 -13.58 -15.74
N MET A 328 -8.64 -14.13 -14.89
CA MET A 328 -10.03 -13.68 -14.82
C MET A 328 -10.14 -12.23 -14.36
N LEU A 329 -9.28 -11.80 -13.44
CA LEU A 329 -9.24 -10.42 -12.97
C LEU A 329 -8.83 -9.45 -14.09
N PHE A 330 -7.91 -9.84 -14.96
CA PHE A 330 -7.56 -9.09 -16.15
C PHE A 330 -8.77 -8.92 -17.09
N GLN A 331 -9.53 -9.99 -17.33
CA GLN A 331 -10.75 -9.94 -18.15
C GLN A 331 -11.81 -9.01 -17.54
N VAL A 332 -12.07 -9.14 -16.24
CA VAL A 332 -13.00 -8.27 -15.51
C VAL A 332 -12.55 -6.81 -15.57
N ALA A 333 -11.26 -6.53 -15.35
CA ALA A 333 -10.71 -5.19 -15.40
C ALA A 333 -10.93 -4.52 -16.78
N GLY A 334 -10.84 -5.29 -17.87
CA GLY A 334 -11.18 -4.81 -19.22
C GLY A 334 -12.60 -4.28 -19.32
N ILE A 335 -13.60 -5.08 -18.90
CA ILE A 335 -15.02 -4.70 -18.97
C ILE A 335 -15.33 -3.57 -17.99
N VAL A 336 -14.74 -3.57 -16.79
CA VAL A 336 -14.92 -2.49 -15.80
C VAL A 336 -14.39 -1.15 -16.31
N ARG A 337 -13.29 -1.14 -17.08
CA ARG A 337 -12.81 0.08 -17.74
C ARG A 337 -13.80 0.60 -18.76
N GLU A 338 -14.41 -0.28 -19.55
CA GLU A 338 -15.49 0.11 -20.48
C GLU A 338 -16.70 0.70 -19.74
N ALA A 339 -17.12 0.07 -18.62
CA ALA A 339 -18.22 0.58 -17.80
C ALA A 339 -17.91 1.94 -17.16
N THR A 340 -16.68 2.11 -16.67
CA THR A 340 -16.22 3.38 -16.11
C THR A 340 -16.19 4.47 -17.18
N GLN A 341 -15.72 4.13 -18.38
CA GLN A 341 -15.71 5.06 -19.52
C GLN A 341 -17.13 5.45 -19.93
N TYR A 342 -18.06 4.49 -20.01
CA TYR A 342 -19.48 4.75 -20.27
C TYR A 342 -20.06 5.76 -19.26
N ILE A 343 -19.88 5.54 -17.96
CA ILE A 343 -20.37 6.45 -16.91
C ILE A 343 -19.76 7.85 -17.07
N LYS A 344 -18.47 7.95 -17.43
CA LYS A 344 -17.79 9.24 -17.65
C LYS A 344 -18.31 9.98 -18.88
N ASP A 345 -18.48 9.28 -20.00
CA ASP A 345 -18.98 9.87 -21.24
C ASP A 345 -20.41 10.40 -21.05
N GLU A 346 -21.26 9.61 -20.38
CA GLU A 346 -22.63 10.00 -20.04
C GLU A 346 -22.69 11.22 -19.12
N LYS A 347 -21.82 11.30 -18.10
CA LYS A 347 -21.72 12.48 -17.21
C LYS A 347 -21.24 13.73 -17.94
N THR A 348 -20.42 13.57 -18.97
CA THR A 348 -19.86 14.69 -19.76
C THR A 348 -20.69 15.00 -21.01
N SER A 349 -21.88 14.41 -21.15
CA SER A 349 -22.78 14.54 -22.32
C SER A 349 -22.10 14.19 -23.65
N LYS A 350 -21.08 13.32 -23.63
CA LYS A 350 -20.43 12.80 -24.84
C LYS A 350 -21.17 11.55 -25.32
N SER A 351 -21.22 11.35 -26.63
CA SER A 351 -21.72 10.09 -27.19
C SER A 351 -20.77 8.96 -26.81
N SER A 352 -21.22 8.03 -25.97
CA SER A 352 -20.45 6.84 -25.64
C SER A 352 -20.50 5.84 -26.82
N PRO A 353 -19.40 5.12 -27.11
CA PRO A 353 -19.37 4.13 -28.18
C PRO A 353 -20.18 2.86 -27.84
N ASN A 354 -20.41 2.59 -26.55
CA ASN A 354 -21.09 1.40 -26.05
C ASN A 354 -22.41 1.77 -25.38
N SER A 355 -23.48 1.01 -25.64
CA SER A 355 -24.75 1.20 -24.93
C SER A 355 -24.70 0.64 -23.50
N TYR A 356 -25.52 1.19 -22.60
CA TYR A 356 -25.72 0.65 -21.24
C TYR A 356 -25.97 -0.86 -21.26
N LEU A 357 -26.91 -1.32 -22.08
CA LEU A 357 -27.29 -2.73 -22.18
C LEU A 357 -26.12 -3.63 -22.63
N ALA A 358 -25.25 -3.13 -23.51
CA ALA A 358 -24.09 -3.90 -23.97
C ALA A 358 -23.06 -4.10 -22.85
N VAL A 359 -22.75 -3.04 -22.11
CA VAL A 359 -21.78 -3.11 -20.99
C VAL A 359 -22.35 -3.93 -19.82
N GLU A 360 -23.60 -3.67 -19.46
CA GLU A 360 -24.29 -4.35 -18.34
C GLU A 360 -24.41 -5.85 -18.61
N SER A 361 -24.82 -6.26 -19.81
CA SER A 361 -24.96 -7.67 -20.15
C SER A 361 -23.63 -8.41 -20.12
N ARG A 362 -22.54 -7.79 -20.57
CA ARG A 362 -21.19 -8.35 -20.49
C ARG A 362 -20.71 -8.54 -19.05
N LEU A 363 -20.87 -7.53 -18.19
CA LEU A 363 -20.54 -7.65 -16.76
C LEU A 363 -21.36 -8.77 -16.12
N ARG A 364 -22.68 -8.78 -16.33
CA ARG A 364 -23.58 -9.78 -15.74
C ARG A 364 -23.25 -11.21 -16.22
N ASN A 365 -23.01 -11.39 -17.52
CA ASN A 365 -22.69 -12.69 -18.10
C ASN A 365 -21.35 -13.22 -17.56
N LEU A 366 -20.35 -12.36 -17.43
CA LEU A 366 -19.06 -12.72 -16.83
C LEU A 366 -19.21 -13.06 -15.35
N CYS A 367 -19.94 -12.26 -14.55
CA CYS A 367 -20.24 -12.58 -13.16
C CYS A 367 -20.88 -13.96 -13.02
N TYR A 368 -21.90 -14.25 -13.83
CA TYR A 368 -22.60 -15.53 -13.80
C TYR A 368 -21.66 -16.70 -14.15
N ALA A 369 -20.84 -16.54 -15.18
CA ALA A 369 -19.86 -17.56 -15.56
C ALA A 369 -18.84 -17.83 -14.45
N LEU A 370 -18.34 -16.77 -13.79
CA LEU A 370 -17.41 -16.88 -12.67
C LEU A 370 -18.02 -17.59 -11.47
N ILE A 371 -19.24 -17.22 -11.07
CA ILE A 371 -19.95 -17.86 -9.95
C ILE A 371 -20.20 -19.34 -10.25
N GLN A 372 -20.64 -19.65 -11.48
CA GLN A 372 -20.87 -21.03 -11.90
C GLN A 372 -19.58 -21.85 -11.93
N ALA A 373 -18.48 -21.28 -12.42
CA ALA A 373 -17.19 -21.95 -12.49
C ALA A 373 -16.54 -22.13 -11.11
N ALA A 374 -16.70 -21.17 -10.20
CA ALA A 374 -16.21 -21.29 -8.83
C ALA A 374 -16.88 -22.46 -8.10
N GLY A 375 -18.19 -22.64 -8.30
CA GLY A 375 -19.00 -23.62 -7.60
C GLY A 375 -19.40 -23.17 -6.18
N PRO A 376 -20.30 -23.91 -5.51
CA PRO A 376 -20.80 -23.54 -4.19
C PRO A 376 -19.67 -23.59 -3.14
N ASN A 377 -19.67 -22.61 -2.22
CA ASN A 377 -18.71 -22.49 -1.11
C ASN A 377 -17.23 -22.34 -1.53
N SER A 378 -16.98 -22.05 -2.79
CA SER A 378 -15.64 -21.84 -3.33
C SER A 378 -15.24 -20.37 -3.24
N LEU A 379 -14.00 -20.12 -2.85
CA LEU A 379 -13.39 -18.78 -2.87
C LEU A 379 -12.62 -18.52 -4.17
N VAL A 380 -12.71 -19.45 -5.13
CA VAL A 380 -12.08 -19.30 -6.44
C VAL A 380 -12.74 -18.11 -7.13
N PHE A 381 -11.93 -17.22 -7.70
CA PHE A 381 -12.35 -15.98 -8.36
C PHE A 381 -12.95 -14.88 -7.48
N CYS A 382 -12.82 -14.94 -6.15
CA CYS A 382 -13.47 -13.96 -5.26
C CYS A 382 -13.13 -12.50 -5.61
N ASP A 383 -11.88 -12.19 -5.98
CA ASP A 383 -11.47 -10.84 -6.38
C ASP A 383 -12.17 -10.38 -7.66
N SER A 384 -12.22 -11.28 -8.65
CA SER A 384 -12.84 -11.05 -9.95
C SER A 384 -14.35 -10.86 -9.82
N ILE A 385 -15.01 -11.72 -9.04
CA ILE A 385 -16.45 -11.65 -8.74
C ILE A 385 -16.78 -10.37 -7.98
N ALA A 386 -16.01 -10.04 -6.93
CA ALA A 386 -16.21 -8.83 -6.14
C ALA A 386 -16.06 -7.57 -6.99
N LEU A 387 -15.03 -7.49 -7.84
CA LEU A 387 -14.83 -6.36 -8.74
C LEU A 387 -15.99 -6.22 -9.73
N ALA A 388 -16.38 -7.31 -10.40
CA ALA A 388 -17.43 -7.28 -11.42
C ALA A 388 -18.81 -6.93 -10.83
N LEU A 389 -19.18 -7.50 -9.69
CA LEU A 389 -20.46 -7.22 -9.02
C LEU A 389 -20.52 -5.80 -8.45
N SER A 390 -19.41 -5.28 -7.90
CA SER A 390 -19.34 -3.89 -7.43
C SER A 390 -19.68 -2.91 -8.55
N PHE A 391 -19.14 -3.14 -9.75
CA PHE A 391 -19.38 -2.29 -10.92
C PHE A 391 -20.74 -2.53 -11.57
N LEU A 392 -21.25 -3.76 -11.56
CA LEU A 392 -22.62 -4.04 -11.99
C LEU A 392 -23.62 -3.27 -11.12
N PHE A 393 -23.41 -3.22 -9.80
CA PHE A 393 -24.25 -2.47 -8.88
C PHE A 393 -24.16 -0.95 -9.12
N GLU A 394 -22.95 -0.41 -9.27
CA GLU A 394 -22.73 1.01 -9.60
C GLU A 394 -23.37 1.41 -10.94
N LEU A 395 -23.21 0.59 -11.98
CA LEU A 395 -23.75 0.85 -13.32
C LEU A 395 -25.29 0.86 -13.30
N ASN A 396 -25.92 -0.13 -12.64
CA ASN A 396 -27.38 -0.19 -12.49
C ASN A 396 -27.92 1.01 -11.70
N THR A 397 -27.20 1.41 -10.64
CA THR A 397 -27.56 2.58 -9.82
C THR A 397 -27.48 3.87 -10.64
N PHE A 398 -26.40 4.07 -11.38
CA PHE A 398 -26.23 5.23 -12.26
C PHE A 398 -27.35 5.32 -13.30
N HIS A 399 -27.66 4.21 -14.00
CA HIS A 399 -28.71 4.17 -15.01
C HIS A 399 -30.09 4.53 -14.44
N LEU A 400 -30.41 4.02 -13.25
CA LEU A 400 -31.67 4.33 -12.56
C LEU A 400 -31.77 5.80 -12.15
N THR A 401 -30.71 6.38 -11.59
CA THR A 401 -30.71 7.79 -11.20
C THR A 401 -30.91 8.74 -12.39
N LYS A 402 -30.47 8.33 -13.59
CA LYS A 402 -30.65 9.08 -14.83
C LYS A 402 -32.06 8.93 -15.42
N SER A 403 -32.67 7.75 -15.31
CA SER A 403 -33.91 7.39 -16.02
C SER A 403 -35.19 7.90 -15.33
N GLN A 404 -35.17 9.10 -14.74
CA GLN A 404 -36.13 9.64 -13.73
C GLN A 404 -37.65 9.53 -14.02
N GLU A 405 -38.11 9.06 -15.19
CA GLU A 405 -39.54 9.09 -15.56
C GLU A 405 -40.19 7.76 -16.03
N SER A 406 -39.45 6.65 -16.24
CA SER A 406 -40.10 5.34 -16.50
C SER A 406 -39.19 4.13 -16.19
N VAL A 407 -39.02 3.83 -14.92
CA VAL A 407 -38.23 2.65 -14.50
C VAL A 407 -39.00 1.36 -14.83
N SER A 408 -38.46 0.53 -15.72
CA SER A 408 -39.08 -0.76 -16.04
C SER A 408 -39.03 -1.72 -14.84
N ALA A 409 -39.96 -2.69 -14.79
CA ALA A 409 -39.90 -3.74 -13.77
C ALA A 409 -38.58 -4.54 -13.84
N ALA A 410 -38.01 -4.70 -15.02
CA ALA A 410 -36.72 -5.36 -15.22
C ALA A 410 -35.57 -4.58 -14.58
N ASP A 411 -35.55 -3.24 -14.71
CA ASP A 411 -34.50 -2.39 -14.12
C ASP A 411 -34.56 -2.43 -12.58
N ARG A 412 -35.77 -2.45 -12.00
CA ARG A 412 -35.95 -2.61 -10.55
C ARG A 412 -35.44 -3.96 -10.04
N LEU A 413 -35.71 -5.04 -10.79
CA LEU A 413 -35.20 -6.37 -10.44
C LEU A 413 -33.68 -6.46 -10.59
N ALA A 414 -33.11 -5.82 -11.60
CA ALA A 414 -31.67 -5.81 -11.85
C ALA A 414 -30.89 -5.12 -10.71
N ILE A 415 -31.33 -3.94 -10.25
CA ILE A 415 -30.69 -3.28 -9.11
C ILE A 415 -30.89 -4.05 -7.81
N GLU A 416 -32.08 -4.61 -7.60
CA GLU A 416 -32.39 -5.38 -6.40
C GLU A 416 -31.52 -6.64 -6.31
N SER A 417 -31.33 -7.31 -7.44
CA SER A 417 -30.42 -8.46 -7.57
C SER A 417 -28.97 -8.05 -7.31
N SER A 418 -28.46 -6.99 -7.96
CA SER A 418 -27.06 -6.56 -7.75
C SER A 418 -26.79 -6.04 -6.34
N ARG A 419 -27.79 -5.43 -5.70
CA ARG A 419 -27.74 -5.02 -4.29
C ARG A 419 -27.59 -6.22 -3.34
N ARG A 420 -28.39 -7.28 -3.53
CA ARG A 420 -28.24 -8.52 -2.72
C ARG A 420 -26.89 -9.17 -2.94
N MET A 421 -26.45 -9.27 -4.19
CA MET A 421 -25.13 -9.84 -4.51
C MET A 421 -23.99 -9.04 -3.86
N ALA A 422 -24.08 -7.71 -3.81
CA ALA A 422 -23.09 -6.88 -3.11
C ALA A 422 -23.09 -7.13 -1.59
N VAL A 423 -24.25 -7.35 -0.97
CA VAL A 423 -24.36 -7.74 0.45
C VAL A 423 -23.71 -9.11 0.67
N ASP A 424 -23.96 -10.08 -0.19
CA ASP A 424 -23.40 -11.43 -0.07
C ASP A 424 -21.86 -11.43 -0.18
N ILE A 425 -21.28 -10.57 -1.02
CA ILE A 425 -19.81 -10.37 -1.06
C ILE A 425 -19.28 -9.83 0.26
N CYS A 426 -19.95 -8.82 0.83
CA CYS A 426 -19.54 -8.23 2.11
C CYS A 426 -19.64 -9.27 3.25
N LYS A 427 -20.71 -10.07 3.28
CA LYS A 427 -20.86 -11.18 4.24
C LYS A 427 -19.81 -12.26 4.04
N SER A 428 -19.45 -12.58 2.80
CA SER A 428 -18.35 -13.50 2.50
C SER A 428 -17.03 -12.99 3.08
N MET A 429 -16.74 -11.69 3.00
CA MET A 429 -15.56 -11.09 3.64
C MET A 429 -15.59 -11.25 5.18
N ASN A 430 -16.76 -11.08 5.81
CA ASN A 430 -16.93 -11.29 7.26
C ASN A 430 -16.60 -12.73 7.69
N GLU A 431 -16.82 -13.72 6.84
CA GLU A 431 -16.48 -15.12 7.12
C GLU A 431 -15.01 -15.44 6.85
N ILE A 432 -14.42 -14.85 5.81
CA ILE A 432 -13.08 -15.18 5.35
C ILE A 432 -12.01 -14.51 6.20
N VAL A 433 -12.18 -13.23 6.54
CA VAL A 433 -11.17 -12.44 7.26
C VAL A 433 -10.78 -13.07 8.60
N PRO A 434 -11.73 -13.51 9.47
CA PRO A 434 -11.37 -14.19 10.71
C PRO A 434 -10.61 -15.52 10.52
N ARG A 435 -10.83 -16.22 9.38
CA ARG A 435 -10.22 -17.53 9.10
C ARG A 435 -8.83 -17.43 8.50
N LYS A 436 -8.64 -16.55 7.50
CA LYS A 436 -7.39 -16.41 6.74
C LYS A 436 -6.51 -15.26 7.21
N GLY A 437 -7.10 -14.28 7.90
CA GLY A 437 -6.48 -12.99 8.19
C GLY A 437 -6.28 -12.15 6.92
N VAL A 438 -6.23 -10.83 7.09
CA VAL A 438 -6.08 -9.88 5.98
C VAL A 438 -4.77 -10.07 5.18
N LYS A 439 -3.72 -10.60 5.81
CA LYS A 439 -2.42 -10.85 5.15
C LYS A 439 -2.49 -11.93 4.06
N GLY A 440 -3.41 -12.88 4.20
CA GLY A 440 -3.61 -13.96 3.24
C GLY A 440 -4.62 -13.64 2.14
N LEU A 441 -5.10 -12.38 2.08
CA LEU A 441 -6.10 -11.92 1.11
C LEU A 441 -5.50 -10.90 0.17
N SER A 442 -6.01 -10.87 -1.06
CA SER A 442 -5.55 -9.91 -2.06
C SER A 442 -5.98 -8.49 -1.66
N LEU A 443 -5.10 -7.52 -1.90
CA LEU A 443 -5.46 -6.10 -1.75
C LEU A 443 -6.68 -5.75 -2.63
N ILE A 444 -6.75 -6.35 -3.81
CA ILE A 444 -7.77 -6.06 -4.82
C ILE A 444 -9.15 -6.48 -4.30
N GLY A 445 -9.30 -7.72 -3.83
CA GLY A 445 -10.56 -8.23 -3.27
C GLY A 445 -11.02 -7.48 -2.02
N LEU A 446 -10.07 -7.11 -1.15
CA LEU A 446 -10.39 -6.29 0.04
C LEU A 446 -10.88 -4.90 -0.35
N SER A 447 -10.17 -4.21 -1.25
CA SER A 447 -10.55 -2.88 -1.75
C SER A 447 -11.89 -2.90 -2.47
N THR A 448 -12.15 -3.89 -3.32
CA THR A 448 -13.42 -3.98 -4.08
C THR A 448 -14.59 -4.32 -3.18
N THR A 449 -14.41 -5.20 -2.18
CA THR A 449 -15.47 -5.50 -1.21
C THR A 449 -15.78 -4.29 -0.32
N CYS A 450 -14.76 -3.58 0.16
CA CYS A 450 -14.98 -2.36 0.93
C CYS A 450 -15.65 -1.26 0.10
N ARG A 451 -15.32 -1.16 -1.19
CA ARG A 451 -16.03 -0.30 -2.15
C ARG A 451 -17.50 -0.71 -2.29
N ALA A 452 -17.81 -2.00 -2.41
CA ALA A 452 -19.19 -2.49 -2.48
C ALA A 452 -19.99 -2.07 -1.24
N ALA A 453 -19.39 -2.20 -0.06
CA ALA A 453 -20.00 -1.73 1.20
C ALA A 453 -20.29 -0.22 1.19
N GLN A 454 -19.33 0.61 0.73
CA GLN A 454 -19.56 2.05 0.58
C GLN A 454 -20.68 2.38 -0.40
N LEU A 455 -20.73 1.68 -1.54
CA LEU A 455 -21.79 1.84 -2.54
C LEU A 455 -23.16 1.50 -1.96
N LEU A 456 -23.24 0.42 -1.17
CA LEU A 456 -24.48 0.02 -0.49
C LEU A 456 -24.94 1.08 0.50
N ALA A 457 -24.03 1.60 1.34
CA ALA A 457 -24.34 2.64 2.32
C ALA A 457 -24.83 3.94 1.68
N ARG A 458 -24.26 4.33 0.53
CA ARG A 458 -24.66 5.55 -0.19
C ARG A 458 -26.00 5.44 -0.89
N ASN A 459 -26.35 4.26 -1.41
CA ASN A 459 -27.49 4.10 -2.33
C ASN A 459 -28.66 3.32 -1.72
N THR A 460 -28.52 2.84 -0.48
CA THR A 460 -29.58 2.07 0.22
C THR A 460 -30.06 2.85 1.44
N PRO A 461 -31.35 3.24 1.51
CA PRO A 461 -31.87 4.04 2.63
C PRO A 461 -31.76 3.37 4.01
N SER A 462 -31.78 2.03 4.06
CA SER A 462 -31.55 1.24 5.27
C SER A 462 -30.69 0.03 4.94
N LEU A 463 -29.55 -0.10 5.62
CA LEU A 463 -28.66 -1.26 5.52
C LEU A 463 -29.14 -2.46 6.35
N CYS A 464 -30.10 -2.24 7.25
CA CYS A 464 -30.71 -3.28 8.08
C CYS A 464 -32.09 -3.67 7.52
N GLY A 465 -32.37 -4.98 7.43
CA GLY A 465 -33.66 -5.49 6.99
C GLY A 465 -33.61 -6.92 6.44
N GLU A 466 -34.76 -7.42 6.00
CA GLU A 466 -34.89 -8.75 5.39
C GLU A 466 -34.05 -8.83 4.10
N GLY A 467 -33.18 -9.83 4.01
CA GLY A 467 -32.23 -9.99 2.90
C GLY A 467 -31.04 -9.03 2.91
N MET A 468 -30.90 -8.16 3.92
CA MET A 468 -29.80 -7.20 4.08
C MET A 468 -28.85 -7.59 5.23
N PHE A 469 -28.06 -6.63 5.74
CA PHE A 469 -27.18 -6.85 6.88
C PHE A 469 -27.97 -6.97 8.17
N THR A 470 -27.52 -7.87 9.04
CA THR A 470 -27.87 -7.86 10.46
C THR A 470 -26.89 -6.96 11.23
N ILE A 471 -27.23 -6.54 12.45
CA ILE A 471 -26.31 -5.76 13.30
C ILE A 471 -24.95 -6.48 13.48
N PRO A 472 -24.90 -7.80 13.76
CA PRO A 472 -23.65 -8.55 13.80
C PRO A 472 -22.85 -8.52 12.48
N ASP A 473 -23.53 -8.49 11.33
CA ASP A 473 -22.85 -8.40 10.03
C ASP A 473 -22.16 -7.05 9.85
N LEU A 474 -22.80 -5.95 10.27
CA LEU A 474 -22.20 -4.61 10.21
C LEU A 474 -21.01 -4.49 11.17
N GLU A 475 -21.12 -5.02 12.38
CA GLU A 475 -19.99 -5.06 13.33
C GLU A 475 -18.84 -5.92 12.80
N ALA A 476 -19.14 -7.06 12.16
CA ALA A 476 -18.11 -7.90 11.54
C ALA A 476 -17.43 -7.20 10.36
N LEU A 477 -18.19 -6.44 9.58
CA LEU A 477 -17.68 -5.67 8.46
C LEU A 477 -16.76 -4.54 8.94
N ASP A 478 -17.15 -3.81 9.99
CA ASP A 478 -16.30 -2.77 10.59
C ASP A 478 -14.98 -3.34 11.14
N ARG A 479 -15.03 -4.51 11.79
CA ARG A 479 -13.84 -5.25 12.23
C ARG A 479 -12.95 -5.64 11.06
N ALA A 480 -13.53 -6.23 10.01
CA ALA A 480 -12.78 -6.63 8.82
C ALA A 480 -12.13 -5.42 8.12
N GLN A 481 -12.83 -4.28 8.03
CA GLN A 481 -12.29 -3.03 7.51
C GLN A 481 -11.21 -2.43 8.43
N HIS A 482 -11.33 -2.60 9.75
CA HIS A 482 -10.29 -2.19 10.69
C HIS A 482 -9.01 -3.00 10.45
N GLU A 483 -9.09 -4.32 10.40
CA GLU A 483 -7.95 -5.18 10.09
C GLU A 483 -7.37 -4.87 8.70
N PHE A 484 -8.22 -4.57 7.71
CA PHE A 484 -7.79 -4.11 6.40
C PHE A 484 -6.94 -2.84 6.49
N THR A 485 -7.40 -1.86 7.26
CA THR A 485 -6.68 -0.59 7.50
C THR A 485 -5.32 -0.81 8.17
N GLN A 486 -5.23 -1.79 9.08
CA GLN A 486 -3.98 -2.16 9.75
C GLN A 486 -2.94 -2.78 8.82
N ARG A 487 -3.35 -3.34 7.67
CA ARG A 487 -2.44 -3.86 6.64
C ARG A 487 -2.23 -2.88 5.49
N TRP A 488 -3.26 -2.14 5.12
CA TRP A 488 -3.34 -1.29 3.94
C TRP A 488 -4.08 0.01 4.29
N ARG A 489 -3.37 1.14 4.32
CA ARG A 489 -3.98 2.43 4.71
C ARG A 489 -5.16 2.86 3.83
N VAL A 490 -5.23 2.40 2.58
CA VAL A 490 -6.40 2.67 1.71
C VAL A 490 -7.71 2.20 2.36
N GLY A 491 -7.65 1.21 3.26
CA GLY A 491 -8.76 0.79 4.12
C GLY A 491 -9.48 1.94 4.84
N ALA A 492 -8.73 2.94 5.31
CA ALA A 492 -9.30 4.10 6.01
C ALA A 492 -10.20 4.95 5.11
N THR A 493 -9.87 5.05 3.81
CA THR A 493 -10.70 5.80 2.83
C THR A 493 -12.07 5.17 2.65
N TYR A 494 -12.21 3.86 2.97
CA TYR A 494 -13.49 3.17 2.91
C TYR A 494 -14.39 3.45 4.12
N LYS A 495 -13.81 3.76 5.29
CA LYS A 495 -14.54 4.04 6.54
C LYS A 495 -15.09 5.46 6.64
N GLU A 496 -14.55 6.41 5.89
CA GLU A 496 -14.95 7.81 5.98
C GLU A 496 -16.39 8.07 5.50
N SER A 497 -17.04 7.10 4.84
CA SER A 497 -18.48 7.09 4.60
C SER A 497 -19.15 6.30 5.72
N GLU A 498 -19.87 6.96 6.64
CA GLU A 498 -20.61 6.29 7.73
C GLU A 498 -21.52 5.20 7.15
N VAL A 499 -21.24 3.95 7.54
CA VAL A 499 -22.08 2.75 7.37
C VAL A 499 -22.87 2.57 8.65
#